data_AF-A0A9X2LSG8-F1
#
_entry.id   AF-A0A9X2LSG8-F1
#
_cell.length_a   1.000
_cell.length_b   1.000
_cell.length_c   1.000
_cell.angle_alpha   90.00
_cell.angle_beta   90.00
_cell.angle_gamma   90.00
#
_symmetry.space_group_name_H-M   'P 1'
#
loop_
_entity.id
_entity.type
_entity.pdbx_description
1 polymer ?
#
loop_
_entity_poly.entity_id
_entity_poly.type
_entity_poly.pdbx_seq_one_letter_code
_entity_poly.pdbx_strand_id
1 'polypeptide(L)'
;MGDFGVIADVSTVIAQSLSQALRGLSQVEPPIAELNDLSETVQTPPPKLTVFLYEIAEDPTSRNRPPVRSQPPAPPTARKPPMALLLRYLVTPWGGDQATQHRMLGRALQTFYDDAILDGAQLSGSLAASTDSLHLSLTPLTLDQKSWVWSGTRFRSRTGCR
;
A
#
# COMPACT_ATOMS: atom_id res chain seq x y z
N MET A 1 -20.62 -8.77 5.68
CA MET A 1 -19.79 -7.56 5.56
C MET A 1 -18.38 -8.02 5.22
N GLY A 2 -17.68 -7.35 4.30
CA GLY A 2 -16.21 -7.34 4.39
C GLY A 2 -15.84 -6.58 5.66
N ASP A 3 -14.79 -7.01 6.35
CA ASP A 3 -14.35 -6.35 7.57
C ASP A 3 -13.84 -4.93 7.26
N PHE A 4 -14.04 -3.99 8.17
CA PHE A 4 -13.57 -2.61 8.01
C PHE A 4 -12.05 -2.49 8.22
N GLY A 5 -11.43 -3.49 8.86
CA GLY A 5 -9.99 -3.56 9.11
C GLY A 5 -9.13 -3.84 7.87
N VAL A 6 -9.72 -4.25 6.75
CA VAL A 6 -9.01 -4.75 5.57
C VAL A 6 -7.95 -3.76 5.05
N ILE A 7 -8.26 -2.47 5.00
CA ILE A 7 -7.32 -1.45 4.49
C ILE A 7 -6.12 -1.28 5.43
N ALA A 8 -6.36 -1.33 6.74
CA ALA A 8 -5.31 -1.23 7.74
C ALA A 8 -4.40 -2.47 7.69
N ASP A 9 -5.00 -3.66 7.63
CA ASP A 9 -4.29 -4.94 7.54
C ASP A 9 -3.37 -4.97 6.30
N VAL A 10 -3.87 -4.59 5.12
CA VAL A 10 -3.07 -4.52 3.88
C VAL A 10 -1.91 -3.54 4.02
N SER A 11 -2.16 -2.37 4.60
CA SER A 11 -1.13 -1.36 4.80
C SER A 11 -0.01 -1.87 5.73
N THR A 12 -0.38 -2.58 6.80
CA THR A 12 0.60 -3.20 7.71
C THR A 12 1.41 -4.29 7.02
N VAL A 13 0.78 -5.16 6.23
CA VAL A 13 1.47 -6.24 5.49
C VAL A 13 2.48 -5.67 4.50
N ILE A 14 2.11 -4.63 3.75
CA ILE A 14 3.03 -3.96 2.80
C ILE A 14 4.24 -3.38 3.55
N ALA A 15 4.02 -2.65 4.65
CA ALA A 15 5.09 -2.05 5.42
C ALA A 15 6.04 -3.10 6.04
N GLN A 16 5.48 -4.23 6.50
CA GLN A 16 6.26 -5.34 7.04
C GLN A 16 7.08 -6.06 5.97
N SER A 17 6.47 -6.37 4.82
CA SER A 17 7.16 -7.00 3.69
C SER A 17 8.33 -6.14 3.19
N LEU A 18 8.09 -4.84 3.00
CA LEU A 18 9.14 -3.89 2.62
C LEU A 18 10.24 -3.80 3.69
N SER A 19 9.89 -3.68 4.97
CA SER A 19 10.87 -3.65 6.05
C SER A 19 11.73 -4.92 6.07
N GLN A 20 11.14 -6.08 5.83
CA GLN A 20 11.85 -7.35 5.77
C GLN A 20 12.80 -7.40 4.56
N ALA A 21 12.36 -6.94 3.39
CA ALA A 21 13.21 -6.87 2.20
C ALA A 21 14.39 -5.89 2.33
N LEU A 22 14.18 -4.78 3.04
CA LEU A 22 15.19 -3.74 3.26
C LEU A 22 16.29 -4.15 4.23
N ARG A 23 16.03 -5.07 5.17
CA ARG A 23 17.06 -5.61 6.09
C ARG A 23 18.28 -6.20 5.37
N GLY A 24 18.11 -6.67 4.13
CA GLY A 24 19.21 -7.20 3.32
C GLY A 24 20.16 -6.16 2.73
N LEU A 25 19.86 -4.85 2.82
CA LEU A 25 20.63 -3.79 2.17
C LEU A 25 21.75 -3.20 3.02
N SER A 26 21.62 -3.20 4.34
CA SER A 26 22.58 -2.58 5.26
C SER A 26 22.62 -3.36 6.56
N GLN A 27 23.83 -3.73 6.98
CA GLN A 27 24.06 -4.44 8.25
C GLN A 27 24.26 -3.48 9.44
N VAL A 28 24.53 -2.20 9.19
CA VAL A 28 24.89 -1.21 10.22
C VAL A 28 23.65 -0.44 10.69
N GLU A 29 22.86 0.08 9.75
CA GLU A 29 21.54 0.66 10.02
C GLU A 29 20.57 0.11 8.98
N PRO A 30 19.79 -0.94 9.32
CA PRO A 30 18.84 -1.52 8.39
C PRO A 30 17.74 -0.49 8.11
N PRO A 31 17.46 -0.19 6.83
CA PRO A 31 16.38 0.72 6.50
C PRO A 31 15.03 0.14 6.91
N ILE A 32 14.16 0.99 7.46
CA ILE A 32 12.83 0.58 7.94
C ILE A 32 11.77 1.18 7.02
N ALA A 33 10.76 0.38 6.66
CA ALA A 33 9.58 0.89 5.97
C ALA A 33 8.49 1.25 6.99
N GLU A 34 7.95 2.45 6.90
CA GLU A 34 6.88 2.93 7.79
C GLU A 34 5.71 3.51 6.99
N LEU A 35 4.51 3.33 7.53
CA LEU A 35 3.33 4.04 7.06
C LEU A 35 3.45 5.49 7.51
N ASN A 36 3.39 6.42 6.57
CA ASN A 36 3.53 7.84 6.86
C ASN A 36 2.51 8.60 6.03
N ASP A 37 1.79 9.52 6.68
CA ASP A 37 0.80 10.39 6.04
C ASP A 37 1.45 11.58 5.31
N LEU A 38 2.78 11.64 5.32
CA LEU A 38 3.64 12.70 4.79
C LEU A 38 3.35 14.08 5.40
N SER A 39 2.61 14.15 6.52
CA SER A 39 2.27 15.40 7.20
C SER A 39 3.45 15.95 7.98
N GLU A 40 4.24 15.06 8.59
CA GLU A 40 5.38 15.40 9.43
C GLU A 40 6.73 15.20 8.71
N THR A 41 7.76 15.87 9.22
CA THR A 41 9.14 15.64 8.79
C THR A 41 9.58 14.23 9.18
N VAL A 42 9.99 13.44 8.19
CA VAL A 42 10.51 12.08 8.40
C VAL A 42 11.84 12.15 9.16
N GLN A 43 11.86 11.63 10.38
CA GLN A 43 13.07 11.61 11.21
C GLN A 43 14.07 10.59 10.67
N THR A 44 15.31 11.01 10.50
CA THR A 44 16.46 10.17 10.11
C THR A 44 17.68 10.64 10.93
N PRO A 45 18.59 9.75 11.38
CA PRO A 45 18.70 8.30 11.14
C PRO A 45 17.78 7.42 12.04
N PRO A 46 17.52 6.14 11.68
CA PRO A 46 18.05 5.40 10.52
C PRO A 46 17.36 5.79 9.18
N PRO A 47 17.88 5.36 8.00
CA PRO A 47 17.21 5.56 6.72
C PRO A 47 15.82 4.92 6.69
N LYS A 48 14.85 5.59 6.07
CA LYS A 48 13.45 5.17 6.08
C LYS A 48 12.85 5.10 4.69
N LEU A 49 11.94 4.18 4.49
CA LEU A 49 11.11 4.10 3.29
C LEU A 49 9.66 4.38 3.70
N THR A 50 9.12 5.53 3.32
CA THR A 50 7.73 5.86 3.66
C THR A 50 6.78 5.29 2.63
N VAL A 51 5.65 4.78 3.11
CA VAL A 51 4.54 4.26 2.31
C VAL A 51 3.31 5.10 2.62
N PHE A 52 2.77 5.77 1.60
CA PHE A 52 1.63 6.67 1.71
C PHE A 52 0.48 6.21 0.82
N LEU A 53 -0.72 6.05 1.39
CA LEU A 53 -1.94 5.74 0.63
C LEU A 53 -2.53 7.05 0.11
N TYR A 54 -2.43 7.30 -1.20
CA TYR A 54 -2.88 8.58 -1.78
C TYR A 54 -4.25 8.50 -2.45
N GLU A 55 -4.69 7.31 -2.86
CA GLU A 55 -5.97 7.13 -3.55
C GLU A 55 -6.57 5.76 -3.23
N ILE A 56 -7.87 5.76 -2.97
CA ILE A 56 -8.72 4.57 -2.79
C ILE A 56 -9.81 4.65 -3.86
N ALA A 57 -9.88 3.67 -4.73
CA ALA A 57 -10.90 3.57 -5.77
C ALA A 57 -11.63 2.22 -5.69
N GLU A 58 -12.86 2.16 -6.19
CA GLU A 58 -13.55 0.89 -6.42
C GLU A 58 -13.20 0.38 -7.82
N ASP A 59 -12.96 -0.92 -7.96
CA ASP A 59 -12.81 -1.52 -9.29
C ASP A 59 -14.17 -1.52 -10.03
N PRO A 60 -14.29 -0.78 -11.14
CA PRO A 60 -15.54 -0.69 -11.90
C PRO A 60 -16.00 -2.04 -12.45
N THR A 61 -15.09 -3.01 -12.64
CA THR A 61 -15.44 -4.35 -13.14
C THR A 61 -16.16 -5.19 -12.09
N SER A 62 -15.95 -4.92 -10.80
CA SER A 62 -16.65 -5.61 -9.72
C SER A 62 -18.11 -5.18 -9.56
N ARG A 63 -18.47 -3.98 -10.05
CA ARG A 63 -19.87 -3.54 -10.14
C ARG A 63 -20.71 -4.38 -11.09
N ASN A 64 -20.08 -5.07 -12.04
CA ASN A 64 -20.77 -5.88 -13.04
C ASN A 64 -20.88 -7.37 -12.63
N ARG A 65 -20.48 -7.74 -11.40
CA ARG A 65 -20.61 -9.12 -10.93
C ARG A 65 -22.06 -9.46 -10.60
N PRO A 66 -22.58 -10.60 -11.07
CA PRO A 66 -23.92 -11.05 -10.70
C PRO A 66 -24.00 -11.32 -9.19
N PRO A 67 -25.15 -11.03 -8.54
CA PRO A 67 -25.31 -11.24 -7.11
C PRO A 67 -25.11 -12.71 -6.72
N VAL A 68 -24.35 -12.95 -5.65
CA VAL A 68 -24.09 -14.30 -5.13
C VAL A 68 -25.34 -14.78 -4.39
N ARG A 69 -25.93 -15.88 -4.86
CA ARG A 69 -27.04 -16.56 -4.18
C ARG A 69 -26.49 -17.45 -3.07
N SER A 70 -26.98 -17.30 -1.85
CA SER A 70 -26.77 -18.28 -0.78
C SER A 70 -27.47 -19.60 -1.15
N GLN A 71 -26.77 -20.73 -1.02
CA GLN A 71 -27.39 -22.07 -1.18
C GLN A 71 -28.16 -22.48 0.10
N PRO A 72 -29.22 -23.32 -0.02
CA PRO A 72 -30.04 -23.78 1.11
C PRO A 72 -29.20 -24.48 2.19
N PRO A 73 -29.57 -24.41 3.49
CA PRO A 73 -30.95 -24.42 4.01
C PRO A 73 -31.51 -23.07 4.50
N ALA A 74 -30.77 -21.97 4.34
CA ALA A 74 -31.23 -20.63 4.76
C ALA A 74 -32.11 -19.96 3.68
N PRO A 75 -33.05 -19.08 4.06
CA PRO A 75 -33.84 -18.30 3.09
C PRO A 75 -32.91 -17.54 2.13
N PRO A 76 -33.26 -17.43 0.83
CA PRO A 76 -32.42 -16.83 -0.18
C PRO A 76 -32.14 -15.37 0.16
N THR A 77 -30.96 -15.12 0.72
CA THR A 77 -30.47 -13.80 1.04
C THR A 77 -29.60 -13.35 -0.12
N ALA A 78 -30.04 -12.33 -0.85
CA ALA A 78 -29.20 -11.67 -1.83
C ALA A 78 -28.10 -10.90 -1.06
N ARG A 79 -26.89 -11.46 -1.00
CA ARG A 79 -25.75 -10.76 -0.42
C ARG A 79 -25.09 -9.95 -1.53
N LYS A 80 -24.90 -8.64 -1.28
CA LYS A 80 -24.12 -7.78 -2.18
C LYS A 80 -22.73 -8.41 -2.35
N PRO A 81 -22.22 -8.57 -3.59
CA PRO A 81 -20.88 -9.11 -3.80
C PRO A 81 -19.85 -8.27 -3.04
N PRO A 82 -18.74 -8.89 -2.58
CA PRO A 82 -17.66 -8.15 -1.94
C PRO A 82 -17.15 -7.07 -2.89
N MET A 83 -16.96 -5.86 -2.37
CA MET A 83 -16.48 -4.71 -3.11
C MET A 83 -14.97 -4.89 -3.36
N ALA A 84 -14.54 -4.88 -4.62
CA ALA A 84 -13.12 -4.87 -4.92
C ALA A 84 -12.59 -3.44 -4.85
N LEU A 85 -11.59 -3.25 -4.00
CA LEU A 85 -10.93 -1.96 -3.79
C LEU A 85 -9.58 -1.94 -4.51
N LEU A 86 -9.28 -0.81 -5.11
CA LEU A 86 -7.98 -0.46 -5.68
C LEU A 86 -7.33 0.55 -4.72
N LEU A 87 -6.26 0.11 -4.07
CA LEU A 87 -5.47 0.92 -3.14
C LEU A 87 -4.18 1.34 -3.83
N ARG A 88 -3.96 2.65 -3.95
CA ARG A 88 -2.77 3.20 -4.61
C ARG A 88 -1.82 3.80 -3.60
N TYR A 89 -0.64 3.19 -3.50
CA TYR A 89 0.40 3.59 -2.58
C TYR A 89 1.53 4.33 -3.31
N LEU A 90 2.05 5.37 -2.66
CA LEU A 90 3.25 6.09 -3.04
C LEU A 90 4.37 5.70 -2.07
N VAL A 91 5.53 5.33 -2.62
CA VAL A 91 6.70 4.92 -1.84
C VAL A 91 7.81 5.94 -2.04
N THR A 92 8.37 6.47 -0.95
CA THR A 92 9.47 7.47 -1.03
C THR A 92 10.61 7.14 -0.06
N PRO A 93 11.88 7.12 -0.52
CA PRO A 93 13.03 6.89 0.34
C PRO A 93 13.48 8.18 1.04
N TRP A 94 13.90 8.07 2.29
CA TRP A 94 14.36 9.17 3.14
C TRP A 94 15.66 8.79 3.86
N GLY A 95 16.58 9.75 3.98
CA GLY A 95 17.87 9.58 4.66
C GLY A 95 18.94 8.90 3.82
N GLY A 96 20.16 8.82 4.37
CA GLY A 96 21.34 8.23 3.74
C GLY A 96 21.82 8.95 2.46
N ASP A 97 22.74 8.31 1.75
CA ASP A 97 23.23 8.79 0.44
C ASP A 97 22.21 8.55 -0.68
N GLN A 98 22.30 9.35 -1.74
CA GLN A 98 21.48 9.19 -2.94
C GLN A 98 21.58 7.77 -3.52
N ALA A 99 22.76 7.16 -3.51
CA ALA A 99 22.94 5.78 -3.99
C ALA A 99 22.15 4.77 -3.14
N THR A 100 22.11 4.96 -1.81
CA THR A 100 21.36 4.11 -0.88
C THR A 100 19.86 4.26 -1.11
N GLN A 101 19.37 5.48 -1.32
CA GLN A 101 17.96 5.74 -1.63
C GLN A 101 17.50 5.02 -2.91
N HIS A 102 18.32 5.05 -3.97
CA HIS A 102 18.02 4.33 -5.21
C HIS A 102 18.05 2.80 -5.01
N ARG A 103 18.98 2.28 -4.20
CA ARG A 103 19.01 0.85 -3.86
C ARG A 103 17.78 0.42 -3.06
N MET A 104 17.31 1.27 -2.13
CA MET A 104 16.08 1.03 -1.37
C MET A 104 14.87 0.94 -2.30
N LEU A 105 14.74 1.87 -3.25
CA LEU A 105 13.69 1.81 -4.28
C LEU A 105 13.80 0.57 -5.16
N GLY A 106 15.01 0.23 -5.62
CA GLY A 106 15.23 -0.98 -6.42
C GLY A 106 14.81 -2.26 -5.70
N ARG A 107 15.11 -2.37 -4.40
CA ARG A 107 14.67 -3.52 -3.59
C ARG A 107 13.18 -3.54 -3.31
N ALA A 108 12.56 -2.38 -3.10
CA ALA A 108 11.11 -2.29 -2.96
C ALA A 108 10.41 -2.77 -4.26
N LEU A 109 10.89 -2.32 -5.42
CA LEU A 109 10.39 -2.77 -6.72
C LEU A 109 10.57 -4.27 -6.93
N GLN A 110 11.75 -4.80 -6.58
CA GLN A 110 12.02 -6.23 -6.65
C GLN A 110 11.02 -7.02 -5.79
N THR A 111 10.79 -6.58 -4.54
CA THR A 111 9.87 -7.23 -3.61
C THR A 111 8.43 -7.27 -4.16
N PHE A 112 7.95 -6.15 -4.70
CA PHE A 112 6.61 -6.11 -5.31
C PHE A 112 6.48 -6.91 -6.59
N TYR A 113 7.59 -7.13 -7.31
CA TYR A 113 7.60 -7.97 -8.50
C TYR A 113 7.62 -9.45 -8.14
N ASP A 114 8.42 -9.83 -7.15
CA ASP A 114 8.57 -11.22 -6.68
C ASP A 114 7.32 -11.69 -5.92
N ASP A 115 6.74 -10.82 -5.07
CA ASP A 115 5.53 -11.09 -4.27
C ASP A 115 4.29 -10.35 -4.83
N ALA A 116 4.05 -10.47 -6.15
CA ALA A 116 2.94 -9.78 -6.83
C ALA A 116 1.54 -10.28 -6.41
N ILE A 117 1.46 -11.48 -5.83
CA ILE A 117 0.23 -12.09 -5.34
C ILE A 117 0.45 -12.44 -3.86
N LEU A 118 -0.19 -11.68 -2.97
CA LEU A 118 -0.20 -12.00 -1.55
C LEU A 118 -1.43 -12.88 -1.28
N ASP A 119 -1.18 -14.18 -1.09
CA ASP A 119 -2.20 -15.16 -0.71
C ASP A 119 -2.45 -15.16 0.81
N GLY A 120 -3.61 -15.69 1.22
CA GLY A 120 -4.12 -15.63 2.61
C GLY A 120 -3.18 -16.07 3.74
N ALA A 121 -2.09 -16.79 3.45
CA ALA A 121 -1.06 -17.15 4.43
C ALA A 121 -0.15 -15.97 4.85
N GLN A 122 -0.01 -14.95 4.01
CA GLN A 122 0.75 -13.73 4.30
C GLN A 122 -0.15 -12.58 4.77
N LEU A 123 -1.47 -12.73 4.64
CA LEU A 123 -2.45 -11.76 5.06
C LEU A 123 -2.74 -11.91 6.55
N SER A 124 -2.54 -10.85 7.32
CA SER A 124 -2.83 -10.82 8.75
C SER A 124 -4.21 -10.21 9.03
N GLY A 125 -4.81 -10.57 10.17
CA GLY A 125 -6.06 -9.95 10.62
C GLY A 125 -7.29 -10.47 9.90
N SER A 126 -8.15 -9.55 9.47
CA SER A 126 -9.47 -9.86 8.91
C SER A 126 -9.42 -10.55 7.54
N LEU A 127 -8.30 -10.42 6.83
CA LEU A 127 -8.05 -11.10 5.55
C LEU A 127 -7.54 -12.53 5.72
N ALA A 128 -6.97 -12.92 6.87
CA ALA A 128 -6.52 -14.30 7.12
C ALA A 128 -7.68 -15.30 7.08
N ALA A 129 -8.89 -14.83 7.38
CA ALA A 129 -10.14 -15.60 7.34
C ALA A 129 -10.87 -15.52 5.98
N SER A 130 -10.41 -14.67 5.06
CA SER A 130 -11.00 -14.50 3.72
C SER A 130 -10.11 -15.13 2.66
N THR A 131 -10.70 -15.84 1.69
CA THR A 131 -9.98 -16.43 0.54
C THR A 131 -9.63 -15.37 -0.51
N ASP A 132 -9.50 -14.11 -0.12
CA ASP A 132 -9.27 -12.99 -1.03
C ASP A 132 -7.78 -12.93 -1.40
N SER A 133 -7.48 -13.03 -2.69
CA SER A 133 -6.14 -12.84 -3.24
C SER A 133 -5.88 -11.35 -3.44
N LEU A 134 -4.83 -10.80 -2.82
CA LEU A 134 -4.42 -9.41 -3.04
C LEU A 134 -3.42 -9.37 -4.21
N HIS A 135 -3.81 -8.68 -5.28
CA HIS A 135 -2.94 -8.50 -6.45
C HIS A 135 -2.25 -7.14 -6.39
N LEU A 136 -0.92 -7.15 -6.33
CA LEU A 136 -0.09 -5.96 -6.37
C LEU A 136 0.33 -5.71 -7.83
N SER A 137 0.10 -4.49 -8.32
CA SER A 137 0.55 -4.09 -9.65
C SER A 137 1.24 -2.74 -9.61
N LEU A 138 2.41 -2.68 -10.22
CA LEU A 138 3.13 -1.43 -10.45
C LEU A 138 2.35 -0.60 -11.48
N THR A 139 1.81 0.52 -11.03
CA THR A 139 1.08 1.43 -11.92
C THR A 139 1.99 2.62 -12.26
N PRO A 140 2.28 2.88 -13.54
CA PRO A 140 2.99 4.09 -13.91
C PRO A 140 2.11 5.31 -13.61
N LEU A 141 2.64 6.26 -12.82
CA LEU A 141 1.97 7.54 -12.60
C LEU A 141 1.82 8.29 -13.93
N THR A 142 0.63 8.79 -14.20
CA THR A 142 0.39 9.67 -15.36
C THR A 142 1.05 11.04 -15.13
N LEU A 143 1.29 11.80 -16.21
CA LEU A 143 1.91 13.12 -16.13
C LEU A 143 1.15 14.08 -15.21
N ASP A 144 -0.18 14.02 -15.23
CA ASP A 144 -1.04 14.84 -14.37
C ASP A 144 -0.91 14.46 -12.89
N GLN A 145 -0.83 13.16 -12.58
CA GLN A 145 -0.59 12.69 -11.21
C GLN A 145 0.79 13.13 -10.71
N LYS A 146 1.82 13.08 -11.56
CA LYS A 146 3.16 13.60 -11.23
C LYS A 146 3.13 15.11 -10.95
N SER A 147 2.40 15.86 -11.77
CA SER A 147 2.21 17.31 -11.59
C SER A 147 1.48 17.63 -10.29
N TRP A 148 0.51 16.81 -9.87
CA TRP A 148 -0.18 16.95 -8.59
C TRP A 148 0.72 16.68 -7.39
N VAL A 149 1.52 15.61 -7.43
CA VAL A 149 2.50 15.30 -6.36
C VAL A 149 3.49 16.48 -6.20
N TRP A 150 3.96 17.04 -7.31
CA TRP A 150 4.91 18.16 -7.28
C TRP A 150 4.26 19.48 -6.85
N SER A 151 2.99 19.70 -7.22
CA SER A 151 2.25 20.92 -6.85
C SER A 151 1.78 20.89 -5.40
N GLY A 152 1.34 19.73 -4.89
CA GLY A 152 0.94 19.53 -3.50
C GLY A 152 2.11 19.70 -2.52
N THR A 153 3.29 19.22 -2.90
CA THR A 153 4.51 19.42 -2.09
C THR A 153 4.88 20.91 -2.00
N ARG A 154 4.63 21.70 -3.05
CA ARG A 154 4.91 23.16 -3.07
C ARG A 154 3.88 23.98 -2.27
N PHE A 155 2.64 23.52 -2.11
CA PHE A 155 1.65 24.24 -1.31
C PHE A 155 1.94 24.20 0.19
N ARG A 156 2.69 23.20 0.66
CA ARG A 156 3.01 23.04 2.09
C ARG A 156 4.12 23.97 2.60
N SER A 157 4.98 24.49 1.72
CA SER A 157 6.04 25.42 2.14
C SER A 157 5.57 26.87 2.33
N ARG A 158 4.26 27.16 2.23
CA ARG A 158 3.73 28.53 2.27
C ARG A 158 2.70 28.83 3.36
N THR A 159 2.28 27.86 4.16
CA THR A 159 1.34 28.07 5.28
C THR A 159 2.00 28.22 6.65
N GLY A 160 3.32 28.41 6.70
CA GLY A 160 4.03 28.91 7.89
C GLY A 160 4.18 30.43 7.83
N CYS A 161 3.08 31.18 7.89
CA CYS A 161 3.14 32.63 8.02
C CYS A 161 1.84 33.20 8.64
N ARG A 162 1.68 33.02 9.96
CA ARG A 162 1.33 34.06 10.95
C ARG A 162 1.02 33.46 12.30
#